data_AF-A0AAE3R5Z8-F1
#
_entry.id   AF-A0AAE3R5Z8-F1
#
_cell.length_a   1.000
_cell.length_b   1.000
_cell.length_c   1.000
_cell.angle_alpha   90.00
_cell.angle_beta   90.00
_cell.angle_gamma   90.00
#
_symmetry.space_group_name_H-M   'P 1'
#
loop_
_entity.id
_entity.type
_entity.pdbx_description
1 polymer ?
#
loop_
_entity_poly.entity_id
_entity_poly.type
_entity_poly.pdbx_seq_one_letter_code
_entity_poly.pdbx_strand_id
1 'polypeptide(L)'
;MDRRVVFDFDIEFTNGGGIQGQDFRLDIEKDEISDKELSDYIVADLRLLMVGKVTILNKYYIEERHKRKIHSENTTKELLIDLSHTIENGLITYKGLPAPIICDYLSRENSKQFYEEGTQFQIGKIEMVTNTGTYLDCPFHRYEYGKDLSEIELAAFTDLDSIVIRIPYTDTLNITAKHLKGYEVRNRAVLIHTGWDSHWNTETYYENHPSLTSDAAEYLRDCEVKLVGIDSHNIDDTRGKNRPVHTILLGAEILIVEHLCNLSLLPDDGFSFSAIPPKFKGVGTFPVRAMAKIYTK
;
A
#
# COMPACT_ATOMS: atom_id res chain seq x y z
N MET A 1 4.55 23.52 -30.74
CA MET A 1 5.43 24.41 -31.51
C MET A 1 6.77 23.70 -31.55
N ASP A 2 7.35 23.48 -32.73
CA ASP A 2 8.58 22.69 -32.86
C ASP A 2 9.79 23.61 -32.64
N ARG A 3 10.06 23.96 -31.38
CA ARG A 3 11.21 24.78 -30.96
C ARG A 3 12.26 23.94 -30.28
N ARG A 4 13.51 24.20 -30.63
CA ARG A 4 14.68 23.65 -29.97
C ARG A 4 15.57 24.73 -29.42
N VAL A 5 16.23 24.42 -28.33
CA VAL A 5 17.37 25.17 -27.84
C VAL A 5 18.65 24.46 -28.27
N VAL A 6 19.59 25.24 -28.79
CA VAL A 6 20.95 24.81 -29.13
C VAL A 6 21.91 25.47 -28.17
N PHE A 7 22.82 24.70 -27.60
CA PHE A 7 23.77 25.20 -26.61
C PHE A 7 24.98 24.28 -26.49
N ASP A 8 26.07 24.84 -25.98
CA ASP A 8 27.25 24.11 -25.55
C ASP A 8 27.20 23.92 -24.04
N PHE A 9 27.86 22.89 -23.51
CA PHE A 9 27.95 22.68 -22.07
C PHE A 9 29.33 22.19 -21.62
N ASP A 10 29.69 22.56 -20.40
CA ASP A 10 30.83 22.02 -19.65
C ASP A 10 30.35 21.54 -18.28
N ILE A 11 30.65 20.29 -17.95
CA ILE A 11 30.29 19.65 -16.68
C ILE A 11 31.57 19.17 -16.00
N GLU A 12 31.83 19.70 -14.81
CA GLU A 12 32.89 19.23 -13.92
C GLU A 12 32.36 18.12 -12.99
N PHE A 13 33.15 17.09 -12.72
CA PHE A 13 32.79 16.07 -11.73
C PHE A 13 33.52 16.29 -10.40
N THR A 14 32.81 16.12 -9.29
CA THR A 14 33.32 16.30 -7.93
C THR A 14 34.42 15.31 -7.55
N ASN A 15 34.55 14.19 -8.27
CA ASN A 15 35.64 13.22 -8.13
C ASN A 15 36.79 13.44 -9.13
N GLY A 16 36.78 14.55 -9.86
CA GLY A 16 37.78 14.92 -10.86
C GLY A 16 37.41 14.52 -12.29
N GLY A 17 37.91 15.28 -13.27
CA GLY A 17 37.54 15.16 -14.68
C GLY A 17 36.29 15.96 -15.06
N GLY A 18 35.89 15.88 -16.33
CA GLY A 18 34.71 16.59 -16.84
C GLY A 18 34.26 16.11 -18.21
N ILE A 19 33.09 16.57 -18.65
CA ILE A 19 32.52 16.31 -19.98
C ILE A 19 32.09 17.62 -20.64
N GLN A 20 32.41 17.77 -21.92
CA GLN A 20 32.03 18.92 -22.74
C GLN A 20 31.20 18.47 -23.93
N GLY A 21 30.18 19.26 -24.28
CA GLY A 21 29.35 19.08 -25.46
C GLY A 21 29.23 20.36 -26.26
N GLN A 22 29.12 20.24 -27.59
CA GLN A 22 29.02 21.36 -28.54
C GLN A 22 27.79 21.20 -29.43
N ASP A 23 27.11 22.31 -29.74
CA ASP A 23 25.89 22.40 -30.56
C ASP A 23 24.81 21.38 -30.14
N PHE A 24 24.69 21.13 -28.83
CA PHE A 24 23.72 20.18 -28.29
C PHE A 24 22.30 20.72 -28.49
N ARG A 25 21.41 19.90 -29.05
CA ARG A 25 20.05 20.33 -29.42
C ARG A 25 19.01 19.63 -28.57
N LEU A 26 18.22 20.41 -27.83
CA LEU A 26 17.15 19.91 -26.98
C LEU A 26 15.79 20.46 -27.40
N ASP A 27 14.79 19.58 -27.46
CA ASP A 27 13.38 19.94 -27.68
C ASP A 27 12.81 20.61 -26.43
N ILE A 28 12.16 21.77 -26.59
CA ILE A 28 11.53 22.50 -25.48
C ILE A 28 10.07 22.82 -25.80
N GLU A 29 9.20 22.69 -24.80
CA GLU A 29 7.77 22.99 -24.94
C GLU A 29 7.44 24.48 -24.71
N LYS A 30 8.34 25.21 -24.04
CA LYS A 30 8.22 26.64 -23.71
C LYS A 30 9.03 27.48 -24.71
N ASP A 31 8.71 28.78 -24.78
CA ASP A 31 9.45 29.72 -25.64
C ASP A 31 10.90 29.93 -25.19
N GLU A 32 11.18 29.79 -23.90
CA GLU A 32 12.50 29.91 -23.31
C GLU A 32 12.70 28.88 -22.19
N ILE A 33 13.97 28.54 -21.92
CA ILE A 33 14.38 27.64 -20.84
C ILE A 33 15.59 28.23 -20.11
N SER A 34 15.63 28.11 -18.78
CA SER A 34 16.76 28.61 -17.99
C SER A 34 17.98 27.69 -18.09
N ASP A 35 19.17 28.24 -17.83
CA ASP A 35 20.41 27.45 -17.86
C ASP A 35 20.44 26.38 -16.75
N LYS A 36 19.74 26.65 -15.63
CA LYS A 36 19.55 25.67 -14.56
C LYS A 36 18.69 24.49 -15.03
N GLU A 37 17.54 24.76 -15.67
CA GLU A 37 16.68 23.71 -16.21
C GLU A 37 17.41 22.87 -17.29
N LEU A 38 18.23 23.50 -18.13
CA LEU A 38 19.10 22.78 -19.08
C LEU A 38 20.13 21.90 -18.39
N SER A 39 20.78 22.43 -17.35
CA SER A 39 21.76 21.68 -16.57
C SER A 39 21.12 20.46 -15.93
N ASP A 40 19.98 20.63 -15.26
CA ASP A 40 19.23 19.55 -14.62
C ASP A 40 18.82 18.48 -15.65
N TYR A 41 18.36 18.91 -16.84
CA TYR A 41 17.96 18.00 -17.91
C TYR A 41 19.11 17.12 -18.40
N ILE A 42 20.27 17.71 -18.71
CA ILE A 42 21.43 16.96 -19.22
C ILE A 42 21.94 15.96 -18.19
N VAL A 43 22.00 16.37 -16.91
CA VAL A 43 22.44 15.50 -15.82
C VAL A 43 21.51 14.30 -15.67
N ALA A 44 20.20 14.53 -15.73
CA ALA A 44 19.21 13.46 -15.67
C ALA A 44 19.25 12.54 -16.90
N ASP A 45 19.20 13.10 -18.11
CA ASP A 45 19.12 12.34 -19.37
C ASP A 45 20.37 11.49 -19.64
N LEU A 46 21.56 12.06 -19.37
CA LEU A 46 22.83 11.35 -19.47
C LEU A 46 23.15 10.48 -18.23
N ARG A 47 22.29 10.51 -17.20
CA ARG A 47 22.43 9.76 -15.93
C ARG A 47 23.78 9.96 -15.26
N LEU A 48 24.26 11.20 -15.25
CA LEU A 48 25.57 11.55 -14.71
C LEU A 48 25.53 11.54 -13.18
N LEU A 49 26.57 10.97 -12.56
CA LEU A 49 26.75 10.94 -11.11
C LEU A 49 27.89 11.87 -10.69
N MET A 50 27.87 12.32 -9.43
CA MET A 50 28.92 13.16 -8.85
C MET A 50 29.15 14.49 -9.61
N VAL A 51 28.11 15.01 -10.27
CA VAL A 51 28.17 16.27 -11.02
C VAL A 51 28.42 17.44 -10.08
N GLY A 52 29.45 18.22 -10.39
CA GLY A 52 29.80 19.48 -9.73
C GLY A 52 29.21 20.66 -10.50
N LYS A 53 30.08 21.58 -10.94
CA LYS A 53 29.65 22.78 -11.66
C LYS A 53 29.24 22.41 -13.10
N VAL A 54 28.07 22.92 -13.52
CA VAL A 54 27.61 22.87 -14.90
C VAL A 54 27.57 24.29 -15.45
N THR A 55 28.15 24.49 -16.63
CA THR A 55 28.14 25.78 -17.34
C THR A 55 27.50 25.60 -18.70
N ILE A 56 26.41 26.34 -18.96
CA ILE A 56 25.78 26.42 -20.27
C ILE A 56 26.40 27.59 -21.03
N LEU A 57 26.77 27.35 -22.29
CA LEU A 57 27.44 28.32 -23.15
C LEU A 57 26.71 28.39 -24.49
N ASN A 58 26.87 29.51 -25.20
CA ASN A 58 26.40 29.69 -26.57
C ASN A 58 24.93 29.29 -26.81
N LYS A 59 24.03 29.57 -25.86
CA LYS A 59 22.61 29.21 -25.94
C LYS A 59 21.86 30.09 -26.95
N TYR A 60 21.19 29.47 -27.93
CA TYR A 60 20.25 30.12 -28.85
C TYR A 60 19.10 29.18 -29.23
N TYR A 61 18.04 29.71 -29.87
CA TYR A 61 16.85 28.95 -30.22
C TYR A 61 16.69 28.79 -31.74
N ILE A 62 16.21 27.64 -32.17
CA ILE A 62 15.90 27.32 -33.57
C ILE A 62 14.49 26.76 -33.72
N GLU A 63 13.90 26.90 -34.90
CA GLU A 63 12.62 26.30 -35.28
C GLU A 63 12.87 25.22 -36.36
N GLU A 64 12.60 23.95 -36.03
CA GLU A 64 12.89 22.80 -36.90
C GLU A 64 11.79 21.74 -36.75
N ARG A 65 11.17 21.27 -37.85
CA ARG A 65 10.10 20.24 -37.79
C ARG A 65 10.67 18.84 -37.52
N HIS A 66 10.20 18.16 -36.46
CA HIS A 66 10.76 16.87 -36.04
C HIS A 66 9.98 15.61 -36.50
N LYS A 67 10.75 14.53 -36.74
CA LYS A 67 10.31 13.16 -37.09
C LYS A 67 10.29 12.18 -35.90
N ARG A 68 10.49 12.64 -34.67
CA ARG A 68 10.63 11.77 -33.48
C ARG A 68 9.54 12.12 -32.46
N LYS A 69 8.65 11.18 -32.14
CA LYS A 69 7.80 11.29 -30.94
C LYS A 69 8.74 11.26 -29.74
N ILE A 70 8.74 12.33 -28.96
CA ILE A 70 9.48 12.43 -27.70
C ILE A 70 9.05 11.23 -26.85
N HIS A 71 10.02 10.45 -26.40
CA HIS A 71 9.82 9.48 -25.32
C HIS A 71 9.66 10.34 -24.08
N SER A 72 8.42 10.69 -23.73
CA SER A 72 8.13 11.14 -22.38
C SER A 72 8.60 10.02 -21.47
N GLU A 73 9.45 10.33 -20.50
CA GLU A 73 9.67 9.45 -19.38
C GLU A 73 8.29 8.98 -18.91
N ASN A 74 8.02 7.67 -19.03
CA ASN A 74 6.94 7.06 -18.28
C ASN A 74 7.37 7.17 -16.81
N THR A 75 7.23 8.35 -16.22
CA THR A 75 7.16 8.50 -14.78
C THR A 75 5.86 7.80 -14.42
N THR A 76 5.95 6.49 -14.19
CA THR A 76 4.85 5.72 -13.64
C THR A 76 4.41 6.44 -12.38
N LYS A 77 3.29 7.15 -12.43
CA LYS A 77 2.77 7.81 -11.24
C LYS A 77 2.28 6.71 -10.33
N GLU A 78 2.92 6.62 -9.17
CA GLU A 78 2.48 5.73 -8.11
C GLU A 78 1.23 6.33 -7.45
N LEU A 79 0.16 5.55 -7.43
CA LEU A 79 -1.05 5.88 -6.69
C LEU A 79 -1.17 4.92 -5.52
N LEU A 80 -1.25 5.47 -4.30
CA LEU A 80 -1.50 4.71 -3.09
C LEU A 80 -3.00 4.77 -2.77
N ILE A 81 -3.63 3.60 -2.71
CA ILE A 81 -5.03 3.44 -2.30
C ILE A 81 -5.04 2.92 -0.88
N ASP A 82 -5.76 3.62 -0.01
CA ASP A 82 -6.01 3.20 1.36
C ASP A 82 -7.15 2.18 1.42
N LEU A 83 -6.88 1.03 2.02
CA LEU A 83 -7.79 -0.12 2.09
C LEU A 83 -8.27 -0.38 3.52
N SER A 84 -8.15 0.61 4.40
CA SER A 84 -8.47 0.48 5.82
C SER A 84 -9.65 1.35 6.25
N HIS A 85 -10.49 0.82 7.12
CA HIS A 85 -11.49 1.60 7.83
C HIS A 85 -10.84 2.48 8.92
N THR A 86 -11.38 3.69 9.12
CA THR A 86 -10.96 4.59 10.20
C THR A 86 -11.31 3.99 11.57
N ILE A 87 -10.35 3.97 12.48
CA ILE A 87 -10.57 3.60 13.88
C ILE A 87 -10.85 4.87 14.69
N GLU A 88 -12.00 4.90 15.36
CA GLU A 88 -12.45 5.99 16.22
C GLU A 88 -12.91 5.48 17.59
N ASN A 89 -12.98 6.36 18.58
CA ASN A 89 -13.47 6.00 19.92
C ASN A 89 -14.89 5.42 19.84
N GLY A 90 -15.10 4.23 20.39
CA GLY A 90 -16.39 3.57 20.36
C GLY A 90 -16.70 2.77 19.09
N LEU A 91 -15.76 2.66 18.14
CA LEU A 91 -15.93 1.82 16.95
C LEU A 91 -16.22 0.36 17.35
N ILE A 92 -17.32 -0.19 16.84
CA ILE A 92 -17.64 -1.61 17.01
C ILE A 92 -17.03 -2.37 15.84
N THR A 93 -16.15 -3.34 16.12
CA THR A 93 -15.60 -4.26 15.09
C THR A 93 -16.20 -5.66 15.23
N TYR A 94 -16.41 -6.12 16.46
CA TYR A 94 -17.10 -7.37 16.79
C TYR A 94 -18.14 -7.13 17.88
N LYS A 95 -19.37 -7.64 17.66
CA LYS A 95 -20.40 -7.64 18.70
C LYS A 95 -19.93 -8.45 19.92
N GLY A 96 -19.93 -7.81 21.09
CA GLY A 96 -19.54 -8.43 22.36
C GLY A 96 -18.07 -8.22 22.76
N LEU A 97 -17.22 -7.69 21.88
CA LEU A 97 -15.88 -7.22 22.27
C LEU A 97 -15.93 -5.76 22.75
N PRO A 98 -15.03 -5.33 23.66
CA PRO A 98 -14.90 -3.93 24.03
C PRO A 98 -14.55 -3.06 22.82
N ALA A 99 -15.28 -1.96 22.65
CA ALA A 99 -14.92 -0.92 21.68
C ALA A 99 -13.64 -0.18 22.13
N PRO A 100 -12.84 0.36 21.20
CA PRO A 100 -11.63 1.10 21.53
C PRO A 100 -11.98 2.38 22.30
N ILE A 101 -11.20 2.66 23.34
CA ILE A 101 -11.21 3.92 24.07
C ILE A 101 -10.05 4.75 23.54
N ILE A 102 -10.36 5.86 22.89
CA ILE A 102 -9.37 6.80 22.35
C ILE A 102 -9.63 8.15 23.00
N CYS A 103 -8.69 8.60 23.83
CA CYS A 103 -8.81 9.83 24.58
C CYS A 103 -7.46 10.52 24.74
N ASP A 104 -7.45 11.72 25.33
CA ASP A 104 -6.21 12.38 25.70
C ASP A 104 -5.61 11.73 26.96
N TYR A 105 -4.33 11.36 26.89
CA TYR A 105 -3.49 11.24 28.09
C TYR A 105 -3.06 12.63 28.56
N LEU A 106 -2.62 13.46 27.62
CA LEU A 106 -2.32 14.87 27.83
C LEU A 106 -3.02 15.68 26.73
N SER A 107 -3.99 16.52 27.11
CA SER A 107 -4.66 17.41 26.17
C SER A 107 -3.77 18.60 25.80
N ARG A 108 -4.06 19.24 24.65
CA ARG A 108 -3.35 20.47 24.23
C ARG A 108 -3.44 21.56 25.29
N GLU A 109 -4.60 21.73 25.89
CA GLU A 109 -4.82 22.70 26.94
C GLU A 109 -3.98 22.39 28.19
N ASN A 110 -4.03 21.15 28.67
CA ASN A 110 -3.26 20.74 29.84
C ASN A 110 -1.75 20.74 29.56
N SER A 111 -1.32 20.57 28.31
CA SER A 111 0.10 20.60 27.96
C SER A 111 0.75 21.97 28.24
N LYS A 112 -0.02 23.07 28.18
CA LYS A 112 0.49 24.43 28.39
C LYS A 112 1.15 24.64 29.75
N GLN A 113 0.80 23.84 30.77
CA GLN A 113 1.44 23.93 32.08
C GLN A 113 2.87 23.36 32.11
N PHE A 114 3.25 22.58 31.08
CA PHE A 114 4.55 21.92 30.96
C PHE A 114 5.48 22.58 29.94
N TYR A 115 4.97 23.49 29.10
CA TYR A 115 5.70 24.08 27.97
C TYR A 115 5.59 25.60 27.96
N GLU A 116 6.51 26.25 27.24
CA GLU A 116 6.52 27.71 27.08
C GLU A 116 5.31 28.22 26.27
N GLU A 117 5.05 29.53 26.40
CA GLU A 117 3.99 30.19 25.64
C GLU A 117 4.14 29.95 24.12
N GLY A 118 3.03 29.61 23.46
CA GLY A 118 3.02 29.25 22.04
C GLY A 118 3.31 27.77 21.76
N THR A 119 3.69 26.97 22.75
CA THR A 119 3.97 25.53 22.59
C THR A 119 2.89 24.68 23.27
N GLN A 120 2.25 23.78 22.50
CA GLN A 120 1.25 22.85 23.01
C GLN A 120 1.29 21.52 22.26
N PHE A 121 1.08 20.42 22.97
CA PHE A 121 1.08 19.06 22.44
C PHE A 121 -0.15 18.29 22.87
N GLN A 122 -0.57 17.32 22.06
CA GLN A 122 -1.54 16.31 22.47
C GLN A 122 -0.83 14.96 22.52
N ILE A 123 -1.06 14.22 23.59
CA ILE A 123 -0.64 12.83 23.72
C ILE A 123 -1.90 12.01 23.89
N GLY A 124 -2.20 11.15 22.91
CA GLY A 124 -3.33 10.25 22.98
C GLY A 124 -3.04 9.02 23.85
N LYS A 125 -4.09 8.50 24.49
CA LYS A 125 -4.15 7.16 25.08
C LYS A 125 -5.12 6.32 24.26
N ILE A 126 -4.69 5.12 23.89
CA ILE A 126 -5.51 4.15 23.17
C ILE A 126 -5.55 2.87 24.00
N GLU A 127 -6.75 2.42 24.32
CA GLU A 127 -7.01 1.10 24.89
C GLU A 127 -7.97 0.37 23.95
N MET A 128 -7.55 -0.75 23.38
CA MET A 128 -8.36 -1.48 22.40
C MET A 128 -8.01 -2.96 22.38
N VAL A 129 -8.98 -3.78 21.99
CA VAL A 129 -8.70 -5.14 21.54
C VAL A 129 -8.03 -5.09 20.18
N THR A 130 -7.18 -6.06 19.90
CA THR A 130 -6.32 -6.01 18.71
C THR A 130 -7.03 -6.40 17.40
N ASN A 131 -8.21 -7.01 17.49
CA ASN A 131 -9.14 -7.21 16.38
C ASN A 131 -10.06 -5.98 16.24
N THR A 132 -9.51 -4.81 15.93
CA THR A 132 -10.24 -3.54 15.77
C THR A 132 -9.99 -2.93 14.39
N GLY A 133 -11.04 -2.47 13.70
CA GLY A 133 -10.92 -1.89 12.36
C GLY A 133 -10.41 -2.91 11.34
N THR A 134 -9.63 -2.44 10.37
CA THR A 134 -8.86 -3.31 9.45
C THR A 134 -7.60 -3.79 10.17
N TYR A 135 -7.45 -5.09 10.33
CA TYR A 135 -6.34 -5.69 11.08
C TYR A 135 -5.77 -6.91 10.37
N LEU A 136 -4.58 -7.30 10.82
CA LEU A 136 -3.89 -8.49 10.35
C LEU A 136 -3.83 -9.55 11.44
N ASP A 137 -4.00 -10.82 11.07
CA ASP A 137 -3.75 -11.98 11.92
C ASP A 137 -2.49 -12.73 11.47
N CYS A 138 -1.69 -13.13 12.46
CA CYS A 138 -0.51 -13.96 12.28
C CYS A 138 -0.63 -15.28 13.07
N PRO A 139 0.30 -16.25 12.91
CA PRO A 139 0.20 -17.58 13.51
C PRO A 139 -0.16 -17.60 15.00
N PHE A 140 0.40 -16.69 15.80
CA PHE A 140 0.13 -16.60 17.24
C PHE A 140 -1.35 -16.37 17.58
N HIS A 141 -2.15 -15.77 16.67
CA HIS A 141 -3.60 -15.60 16.90
C HIS A 141 -4.31 -16.94 17.11
N ARG A 142 -3.84 -18.00 16.44
CA ARG A 142 -4.46 -19.33 16.47
C ARG A 142 -3.63 -20.36 17.24
N TYR A 143 -2.31 -20.24 17.22
CA TYR A 143 -1.39 -21.25 17.74
C TYR A 143 -0.54 -20.67 18.85
N GLU A 144 -0.59 -21.27 20.04
CA GLU A 144 0.13 -20.83 21.25
C GLU A 144 1.63 -20.61 21.03
N TYR A 145 2.24 -21.40 20.14
CA TYR A 145 3.67 -21.32 19.79
C TYR A 145 3.92 -20.80 18.37
N GLY A 146 2.88 -20.23 17.74
CA GLY A 146 3.02 -19.55 16.45
C GLY A 146 3.81 -18.26 16.61
N LYS A 147 4.45 -17.81 15.53
CA LYS A 147 5.15 -16.52 15.49
C LYS A 147 4.17 -15.38 15.78
N ASP A 148 4.56 -14.49 16.69
CA ASP A 148 3.84 -13.25 16.97
C ASP A 148 4.26 -12.12 16.01
N LEU A 149 3.57 -10.97 16.08
CA LEU A 149 3.83 -9.83 15.19
C LEU A 149 5.25 -9.26 15.28
N SER A 150 6.00 -9.54 16.35
CA SER A 150 7.39 -9.13 16.50
C SER A 150 8.39 -10.07 15.82
N GLU A 151 7.96 -11.26 15.42
CA GLU A 151 8.78 -12.34 14.85
C GLU A 151 8.57 -12.55 13.36
N ILE A 152 7.50 -12.01 12.78
CA ILE A 152 7.25 -12.08 11.33
C ILE A 152 8.14 -11.07 10.60
N GLU A 153 8.80 -11.53 9.53
CA GLU A 153 9.67 -10.70 8.70
C GLU A 153 8.88 -9.75 7.79
N LEU A 154 9.45 -8.56 7.52
CA LEU A 154 8.78 -7.50 6.75
C LEU A 154 8.33 -7.94 5.35
N ALA A 155 9.06 -8.86 4.71
CA ALA A 155 8.73 -9.39 3.39
C ALA A 155 7.38 -10.13 3.34
N ALA A 156 6.81 -10.52 4.49
CA ALA A 156 5.47 -11.09 4.56
C ALA A 156 4.35 -10.03 4.56
N PHE A 157 4.69 -8.76 4.77
CA PHE A 157 3.72 -7.67 4.92
C PHE A 157 3.77 -6.62 3.81
N THR A 158 4.90 -6.45 3.14
CA THR A 158 5.17 -5.27 2.32
C THR A 158 5.38 -5.62 0.85
N ASP A 159 4.84 -4.77 -0.02
CA ASP A 159 5.00 -4.82 -1.46
C ASP A 159 4.76 -6.21 -2.08
N LEU A 160 3.78 -6.93 -1.56
CA LEU A 160 3.39 -8.24 -2.06
C LEU A 160 2.76 -8.07 -3.44
N ASP A 161 3.24 -8.76 -4.47
CA ASP A 161 2.51 -8.86 -5.73
C ASP A 161 1.10 -9.42 -5.46
N SER A 162 0.08 -8.77 -6.01
CA SER A 162 -1.30 -8.92 -5.53
C SER A 162 -2.31 -9.08 -6.63
N ILE A 163 -3.37 -9.83 -6.29
CA ILE A 163 -4.54 -10.01 -7.13
C ILE A 163 -5.81 -9.73 -6.33
N VAL A 164 -6.77 -9.06 -6.97
CA VAL A 164 -8.14 -8.97 -6.47
C VAL A 164 -9.00 -10.01 -7.19
N ILE A 165 -9.63 -10.91 -6.43
CA ILE A 165 -10.62 -11.84 -6.96
C ILE A 165 -12.01 -11.36 -6.54
N ARG A 166 -12.84 -10.99 -7.53
CA ARG A 166 -14.17 -10.41 -7.30
C ARG A 166 -15.22 -11.51 -7.22
N ILE A 167 -15.82 -11.65 -6.06
CA ILE A 167 -16.86 -12.66 -5.77
C ILE A 167 -17.97 -11.93 -5.00
N PRO A 168 -18.89 -11.24 -5.70
CA PRO A 168 -19.91 -10.42 -5.07
C PRO A 168 -20.76 -11.23 -4.07
N TYR A 169 -21.06 -10.65 -2.90
CA TYR A 169 -21.90 -11.31 -1.90
C TYR A 169 -23.31 -11.62 -2.41
N THR A 170 -23.77 -10.90 -3.44
CA THR A 170 -25.05 -11.12 -4.13
C THR A 170 -25.10 -12.44 -4.88
N ASP A 171 -23.95 -12.99 -5.25
CA ASP A 171 -23.84 -14.23 -6.01
C ASP A 171 -23.64 -15.43 -5.07
N THR A 172 -22.80 -15.28 -4.05
CA THR A 172 -22.56 -16.30 -3.03
C THR A 172 -22.01 -15.72 -1.73
N LEU A 173 -22.38 -16.32 -0.60
CA LEU A 173 -21.75 -16.07 0.70
C LEU A 173 -20.67 -17.11 1.05
N ASN A 174 -20.59 -18.21 0.30
CA ASN A 174 -19.65 -19.30 0.56
C ASN A 174 -18.60 -19.36 -0.55
N ILE A 175 -17.40 -18.89 -0.24
CA ILE A 175 -16.30 -18.78 -1.20
C ILE A 175 -15.48 -20.07 -1.15
N THR A 176 -15.78 -20.97 -2.09
CA THR A 176 -15.10 -22.26 -2.29
C THR A 176 -13.88 -22.20 -3.20
N ALA A 177 -13.07 -23.27 -3.22
CA ALA A 177 -11.92 -23.40 -4.11
C ALA A 177 -12.29 -23.22 -5.60
N LYS A 178 -13.53 -23.53 -6.00
CA LYS A 178 -13.97 -23.36 -7.40
C LYS A 178 -13.93 -21.91 -7.86
N HIS A 179 -14.19 -20.96 -6.97
CA HIS A 179 -14.14 -19.53 -7.31
C HIS A 179 -12.70 -19.00 -7.44
N LEU A 180 -11.73 -19.72 -6.88
CA LEU A 180 -10.32 -19.33 -6.88
C LEU A 180 -9.53 -20.01 -8.01
N LYS A 181 -10.08 -21.08 -8.60
CA LYS A 181 -9.47 -21.77 -9.74
C LYS A 181 -9.52 -20.91 -10.99
N GLY A 182 -8.42 -20.92 -11.75
CA GLY A 182 -8.28 -20.14 -12.98
C GLY A 182 -7.54 -18.81 -12.80
N TYR A 183 -7.30 -18.40 -11.55
CA TYR A 183 -6.45 -17.26 -11.21
C TYR A 183 -5.01 -17.68 -10.90
N GLU A 184 -4.03 -16.84 -11.26
CA GLU A 184 -2.64 -17.01 -10.85
C GLU A 184 -2.44 -16.38 -9.46
N VAL A 185 -2.39 -17.24 -8.44
CA VAL A 185 -2.38 -16.86 -7.02
C VAL A 185 -1.07 -17.24 -6.31
N ARG A 186 -0.20 -18.04 -6.93
CA ARG A 186 0.99 -18.58 -6.23
C ARG A 186 1.99 -17.49 -5.90
N ASN A 187 2.50 -17.47 -4.67
CA ASN A 187 3.43 -16.46 -4.16
C ASN A 187 2.89 -15.01 -4.17
N ARG A 188 1.57 -14.81 -4.22
CA ARG A 188 0.93 -13.49 -4.23
C ARG A 188 0.14 -13.24 -2.96
N ALA A 189 -0.25 -11.99 -2.71
CA ALA A 189 -1.37 -11.69 -1.83
C ALA A 189 -2.69 -11.81 -2.62
N VAL A 190 -3.66 -12.51 -2.06
CA VAL A 190 -4.98 -12.73 -2.67
C VAL A 190 -6.01 -11.91 -1.88
N LEU A 191 -6.55 -10.87 -2.49
CA LEU A 191 -7.57 -10.02 -1.89
C LEU A 191 -8.94 -10.42 -2.45
N ILE A 192 -9.83 -10.84 -1.56
CA ILE A 192 -11.19 -11.27 -1.91
C ILE A 192 -12.12 -10.07 -1.78
N HIS A 193 -12.63 -9.61 -2.92
CA HIS A 193 -13.57 -8.49 -2.98
C HIS A 193 -14.99 -9.02 -3.12
N THR A 194 -15.78 -8.85 -2.07
CA THR A 194 -17.18 -9.28 -1.99
C THR A 194 -18.15 -8.12 -2.08
N GLY A 195 -17.70 -6.89 -1.83
CA GLY A 195 -18.51 -5.68 -1.70
C GLY A 195 -19.20 -5.55 -0.35
N TRP A 196 -18.83 -6.38 0.63
CA TRP A 196 -19.43 -6.38 1.98
C TRP A 196 -19.01 -5.17 2.81
N ASP A 197 -17.90 -4.52 2.46
CA ASP A 197 -17.45 -3.26 3.06
C ASP A 197 -18.48 -2.14 2.97
N SER A 198 -19.39 -2.19 1.98
CA SER A 198 -20.54 -1.28 1.87
C SER A 198 -21.50 -1.32 3.07
N HIS A 199 -21.45 -2.39 3.89
CA HIS A 199 -22.23 -2.53 5.12
C HIS A 199 -21.46 -2.09 6.38
N TRP A 200 -20.21 -1.64 6.27
CA TRP A 200 -19.36 -1.31 7.41
C TRP A 200 -20.07 -0.47 8.48
N ASN A 201 -19.85 -0.83 9.75
CA ASN A 201 -20.44 -0.17 10.91
C ASN A 201 -21.98 -0.12 10.91
N THR A 202 -22.63 -1.12 10.31
CA THR A 202 -24.08 -1.35 10.40
C THR A 202 -24.38 -2.73 10.99
N GLU A 203 -25.59 -2.95 11.50
CA GLU A 203 -26.02 -4.25 12.02
C GLU A 203 -25.84 -5.39 11.02
N THR A 204 -26.09 -5.12 9.73
CA THR A 204 -25.93 -6.09 8.63
C THR A 204 -24.50 -6.58 8.50
N TYR A 205 -23.50 -5.74 8.78
CA TYR A 205 -22.10 -6.12 8.61
C TYR A 205 -21.73 -7.38 9.40
N TYR A 206 -22.27 -7.49 10.61
CA TYR A 206 -21.92 -8.52 11.59
C TYR A 206 -22.69 -9.83 11.41
N GLU A 207 -23.59 -9.92 10.43
CA GLU A 207 -24.51 -11.04 10.29
C GLU A 207 -24.51 -11.56 8.85
N ASN A 208 -24.45 -12.88 8.67
CA ASN A 208 -24.54 -13.54 7.36
C ASN A 208 -23.55 -12.99 6.31
N HIS A 209 -22.35 -12.61 6.75
CA HIS A 209 -21.29 -12.11 5.87
C HIS A 209 -20.71 -13.22 4.97
N PRO A 210 -20.14 -12.86 3.81
CA PRO A 210 -19.34 -13.78 3.00
C PRO A 210 -18.10 -14.27 3.75
N SER A 211 -17.74 -15.53 3.54
CA SER A 211 -16.56 -16.18 4.12
C SER A 211 -16.01 -17.25 3.19
N LEU A 212 -14.77 -17.66 3.44
CA LEU A 212 -14.11 -18.76 2.73
C LEU A 212 -14.46 -20.09 3.40
N THR A 213 -14.50 -21.15 2.59
CA THR A 213 -14.66 -22.51 3.08
C THR A 213 -13.31 -23.20 3.30
N SER A 214 -13.30 -24.33 4.01
CA SER A 214 -12.08 -25.12 4.29
C SER A 214 -11.31 -25.48 3.01
N ASP A 215 -12.02 -25.91 1.96
CA ASP A 215 -11.40 -26.29 0.68
C ASP A 215 -10.77 -25.08 -0.05
N ALA A 216 -11.33 -23.88 0.12
CA ALA A 216 -10.71 -22.66 -0.40
C ALA A 216 -9.38 -22.36 0.32
N ALA A 217 -9.35 -22.49 1.64
CA ALA A 217 -8.13 -22.31 2.44
C ALA A 217 -7.06 -23.37 2.10
N GLU A 218 -7.45 -24.63 1.95
CA GLU A 218 -6.56 -25.71 1.49
C GLU A 218 -5.96 -25.41 0.12
N TYR A 219 -6.78 -24.95 -0.83
CA TYR A 219 -6.30 -24.56 -2.15
C TYR A 219 -5.29 -23.40 -2.11
N LEU A 220 -5.58 -22.33 -1.36
CA LEU A 220 -4.68 -21.18 -1.21
C LEU A 220 -3.34 -21.58 -0.55
N ARG A 221 -3.39 -22.45 0.46
CA ARG A 221 -2.21 -23.05 1.09
C ARG A 221 -1.37 -23.83 0.09
N ASP A 222 -1.99 -24.75 -0.66
CA ASP A 222 -1.28 -25.62 -1.61
C ASP A 222 -0.69 -24.81 -2.79
N CYS A 223 -1.26 -23.64 -3.05
CA CYS A 223 -0.74 -22.65 -3.98
C CYS A 223 0.38 -21.77 -3.40
N GLU A 224 0.78 -21.89 -2.13
CA GLU A 224 1.81 -21.06 -1.49
C GLU A 224 1.51 -19.54 -1.59
N VAL A 225 0.25 -19.18 -1.40
CA VAL A 225 -0.18 -17.78 -1.25
C VAL A 225 0.54 -17.14 -0.06
N LYS A 226 0.93 -15.87 -0.17
CA LYS A 226 1.68 -15.16 0.89
C LYS A 226 0.77 -14.55 1.95
N LEU A 227 -0.38 -14.05 1.52
CA LEU A 227 -1.34 -13.36 2.36
C LEU A 227 -2.74 -13.48 1.76
N VAL A 228 -3.77 -13.58 2.60
CA VAL A 228 -5.17 -13.56 2.17
C VAL A 228 -5.88 -12.39 2.82
N GLY A 229 -6.46 -11.51 2.00
CA GLY A 229 -7.26 -10.38 2.46
C GLY A 229 -8.74 -10.58 2.13
N ILE A 230 -9.65 -10.07 2.95
CA ILE A 230 -11.10 -10.05 2.65
C ILE A 230 -11.75 -8.76 3.15
N ASP A 231 -12.75 -8.27 2.41
CA ASP A 231 -13.54 -7.07 2.73
C ASP A 231 -14.79 -7.36 3.57
N SER A 232 -14.82 -8.50 4.26
CA SER A 232 -15.95 -8.99 5.05
C SER A 232 -15.65 -8.99 6.55
N HIS A 233 -16.67 -9.33 7.35
CA HIS A 233 -16.58 -9.32 8.82
C HIS A 233 -15.60 -10.36 9.36
N ASN A 234 -15.47 -11.51 8.71
CA ASN A 234 -14.51 -12.54 9.08
C ASN A 234 -14.26 -13.46 7.87
N ILE A 235 -13.06 -14.00 7.75
CA ILE A 235 -12.69 -14.92 6.68
C ILE A 235 -13.32 -16.31 6.88
N ASP A 236 -13.70 -16.67 8.11
CA ASP A 236 -14.45 -17.87 8.47
C ASP A 236 -15.95 -17.56 8.70
N ASP A 237 -16.80 -18.57 8.52
CA ASP A 237 -18.22 -18.49 8.89
C ASP A 237 -18.39 -18.37 10.41
N THR A 238 -18.97 -17.25 10.87
CA THR A 238 -19.18 -16.94 12.28
C THR A 238 -20.43 -17.57 12.89
N ARG A 239 -21.34 -18.16 12.08
CA ARG A 239 -22.56 -18.84 12.57
C ARG A 239 -22.22 -20.14 13.31
N GLY A 240 -21.13 -20.78 12.92
CA GLY A 240 -20.56 -21.93 13.60
C GLY A 240 -19.46 -21.54 14.59
N LYS A 241 -18.94 -22.54 15.31
CA LYS A 241 -17.76 -22.38 16.19
C LYS A 241 -16.44 -22.82 15.54
N ASN A 242 -16.51 -23.39 14.34
CA ASN A 242 -15.33 -23.83 13.62
C ASN A 242 -14.68 -22.61 12.95
N ARG A 243 -13.34 -22.58 12.94
CA ARG A 243 -12.52 -21.57 12.22
C ARG A 243 -11.49 -22.26 11.33
N PRO A 244 -11.92 -23.06 10.34
CA PRO A 244 -11.02 -23.85 9.51
C PRO A 244 -10.07 -22.97 8.69
N VAL A 245 -10.52 -21.82 8.17
CA VAL A 245 -9.70 -20.95 7.32
C VAL A 245 -8.55 -20.37 8.14
N HIS A 246 -8.83 -19.80 9.31
CA HIS A 246 -7.77 -19.37 10.24
C HIS A 246 -6.82 -20.51 10.58
N THR A 247 -7.36 -21.70 10.89
CA THR A 247 -6.54 -22.86 11.26
C THR A 247 -5.60 -23.25 10.11
N ILE A 248 -6.11 -23.37 8.89
CA ILE A 248 -5.33 -23.83 7.73
C ILE A 248 -4.29 -22.79 7.31
N LEU A 249 -4.70 -21.52 7.14
CA LEU A 249 -3.82 -20.48 6.61
C LEU A 249 -2.73 -20.11 7.63
N LEU A 250 -3.10 -19.81 8.87
CA LEU A 250 -2.13 -19.43 9.91
C LEU A 250 -1.20 -20.59 10.27
N GLY A 251 -1.67 -21.84 10.12
CA GLY A 251 -0.85 -23.04 10.34
C GLY A 251 0.20 -23.24 9.24
N ALA A 252 -0.01 -22.63 8.08
CA ALA A 252 0.94 -22.59 6.97
C ALA A 252 1.73 -21.27 6.90
N GLU A 253 1.69 -20.45 7.96
CA GLU A 253 2.29 -19.13 8.02
C GLU A 253 1.78 -18.13 6.96
N ILE A 254 0.56 -18.34 6.46
CA ILE A 254 -0.13 -17.42 5.53
C ILE A 254 -0.94 -16.43 6.37
N LEU A 255 -0.57 -15.15 6.28
CA LEU A 255 -1.21 -14.08 7.05
C LEU A 255 -2.60 -13.76 6.51
N ILE A 256 -3.46 -13.22 7.38
CA ILE A 256 -4.85 -12.89 7.06
C ILE A 256 -5.07 -11.40 7.32
N VAL A 257 -5.77 -10.70 6.43
CA VAL A 257 -6.21 -9.31 6.65
C VAL A 257 -7.72 -9.24 6.49
N GLU A 258 -8.42 -8.85 7.56
CA GLU A 258 -9.89 -8.78 7.59
C GLU A 258 -10.36 -7.33 7.60
N HIS A 259 -11.63 -7.13 7.25
CA HIS A 259 -12.26 -5.81 7.17
C HIS A 259 -11.55 -4.84 6.21
N LEU A 260 -11.04 -5.34 5.07
CA LEU A 260 -10.57 -4.46 4.00
C LEU A 260 -11.74 -3.63 3.45
N CYS A 261 -11.43 -2.47 2.89
CA CYS A 261 -12.38 -1.65 2.14
C CYS A 261 -11.77 -1.16 0.83
N ASN A 262 -12.59 -0.54 -0.02
CA ASN A 262 -12.14 0.11 -1.26
C ASN A 262 -11.47 -0.83 -2.28
N LEU A 263 -11.64 -2.15 -2.17
CA LEU A 263 -11.10 -3.11 -3.15
C LEU A 263 -11.73 -2.93 -4.55
N SER A 264 -12.86 -2.23 -4.65
CA SER A 264 -13.46 -1.79 -5.91
C SER A 264 -12.62 -0.78 -6.69
N LEU A 265 -11.70 -0.06 -6.04
CA LEU A 265 -10.81 0.93 -6.66
C LEU A 265 -9.56 0.31 -7.29
N LEU A 266 -9.28 -0.97 -7.01
CA LEU A 266 -8.08 -1.64 -7.46
C LEU A 266 -8.27 -2.26 -8.85
N PRO A 267 -7.23 -2.32 -9.70
CA PRO A 267 -7.22 -3.25 -10.82
C PRO A 267 -7.25 -4.69 -10.31
N ASP A 268 -7.60 -5.64 -11.17
CA ASP A 268 -7.62 -7.05 -10.80
C ASP A 268 -6.19 -7.58 -10.54
N ASP A 269 -5.18 -7.08 -11.24
CA ASP A 269 -3.76 -7.41 -11.05
C ASP A 269 -2.83 -6.20 -11.31
N GLY A 270 -1.52 -6.42 -11.23
CA GLY A 270 -0.51 -5.40 -11.57
C GLY A 270 -0.30 -4.32 -10.50
N PHE A 271 -0.62 -4.62 -9.25
CA PHE A 271 -0.39 -3.76 -8.09
C PHE A 271 0.32 -4.53 -6.97
N SER A 272 0.85 -3.79 -6.00
CA SER A 272 1.40 -4.40 -4.79
C SER A 272 0.57 -4.03 -3.56
N PHE A 273 0.45 -4.97 -2.62
CA PHE A 273 -0.29 -4.80 -1.37
C PHE A 273 0.67 -4.76 -0.19
N SER A 274 0.36 -3.89 0.78
CA SER A 274 1.08 -3.84 2.04
C SER A 274 0.13 -3.73 3.22
N ALA A 275 0.40 -4.48 4.30
CA ALA A 275 -0.36 -4.46 5.55
C ALA A 275 0.60 -4.70 6.73
N ILE A 276 1.40 -3.69 7.07
CA ILE A 276 2.40 -3.79 8.13
C ILE A 276 1.77 -3.41 9.47
N PRO A 277 1.75 -4.31 10.48
CA PRO A 277 1.35 -3.97 11.83
C PRO A 277 2.52 -3.39 12.63
N PRO A 278 2.25 -2.66 13.73
CA PRO A 278 3.29 -2.33 14.70
C PRO A 278 3.90 -3.61 15.31
N LYS A 279 5.18 -3.52 15.66
CA LYS A 279 6.00 -4.65 16.12
C LYS A 279 5.75 -5.00 17.60
N PHE A 280 4.54 -5.45 17.95
CA PHE A 280 4.17 -5.85 19.31
C PHE A 280 4.54 -7.31 19.61
N LYS A 281 5.18 -7.54 20.76
CA LYS A 281 5.50 -8.88 21.26
C LYS A 281 4.31 -9.48 22.02
N GLY A 282 4.08 -10.78 21.86
CA GLY A 282 3.01 -11.54 22.52
C GLY A 282 1.62 -11.24 21.97
N VAL A 283 1.54 -10.71 20.74
CA VAL A 283 0.31 -10.24 20.11
C VAL A 283 0.17 -10.89 18.75
N GLY A 284 -0.97 -11.54 18.51
CA GLY A 284 -1.25 -12.31 17.29
C GLY A 284 -2.01 -11.55 16.22
N THR A 285 -2.64 -10.43 16.60
CA THR A 285 -3.46 -9.60 15.72
C THR A 285 -3.16 -8.14 16.03
N PHE A 286 -3.26 -7.23 15.07
CA PHE A 286 -3.23 -5.79 15.36
C PHE A 286 -3.78 -4.98 14.18
N PRO A 287 -4.39 -3.81 14.41
CA PRO A 287 -4.77 -2.91 13.33
C PRO A 287 -3.62 -2.59 12.38
N VAL A 288 -3.92 -2.54 11.08
CA VAL A 288 -2.98 -2.15 10.03
C VAL A 288 -3.53 -0.97 9.25
N ARG A 289 -2.63 -0.18 8.65
CA ARG A 289 -3.00 0.69 7.53
C ARG A 289 -2.69 -0.05 6.23
N ALA A 290 -3.60 -0.95 5.85
CA ALA A 290 -3.53 -1.68 4.61
C ALA A 290 -3.60 -0.72 3.42
N MET A 291 -2.70 -0.90 2.44
CA MET A 291 -2.65 -0.08 1.24
C MET A 291 -2.32 -0.90 0.00
N ALA A 292 -2.77 -0.41 -1.16
CA ALA A 292 -2.31 -0.88 -2.46
C ALA A 292 -1.53 0.22 -3.17
N LYS A 293 -0.42 -0.15 -3.81
CA LYS A 293 0.38 0.71 -4.68
C LYS A 293 0.14 0.29 -6.13
N ILE A 294 -0.49 1.18 -6.89
CA ILE A 294 -0.85 0.99 -8.30
C ILE A 294 0.11 1.80 -9.17
N TYR A 295 0.56 1.20 -10.26
CA TYR A 295 1.43 1.84 -11.25
C TYR A 295 0.58 2.35 -12.41
N THR A 296 0.42 3.67 -12.51
CA THR A 296 -0.26 4.28 -13.66
C THR A 296 0.76 4.59 -14.75
N LYS A 297 0.43 4.24 -16.00
CA LYS A 297 1.23 4.60 -17.17
C LYS A 297 0.94 6.03 -17.62
#